data_AF-A0A4R4LHD1-F1
#
_entry.id   AF-A0A4R4LHD1-F1
#
_cell.length_a   1.000
_cell.length_b   1.000
_cell.length_c   1.000
_cell.angle_alpha   90.00
_cell.angle_beta   90.00
_cell.angle_gamma   90.00
#
_symmetry.space_group_name_H-M   'P 1'
#
loop_
_entity.id
_entity.type
_entity.pdbx_description
1 polymer ?
#
loop_
_entity_poly.entity_id
_entity_poly.type
_entity_poly.pdbx_seq_one_letter_code
_entity_poly.pdbx_strand_id
1 'polypeptide(L)'
;MTGLIEIAVVLLFVARVARLIVADEITRRPREAIVRRLPEGNAFAYLLFCRWCLSVWVAAPVAAGWWHLSDVPRWTGLWWVDVPTAALALSHATGLLVRAEPEE
;
A
#
# COMPACT_ATOMS: atom_id res chain seq x y z
N MET A 1 -9.43 -3.21 -22.12
CA MET A 1 -9.65 -1.94 -21.39
C MET A 1 -9.94 -2.19 -19.92
N THR A 2 -10.84 -3.11 -19.56
CA THR A 2 -11.22 -3.43 -18.17
C THR A 2 -10.03 -3.71 -17.25
N GLY A 3 -9.08 -4.55 -17.67
CA GLY A 3 -7.90 -4.86 -16.84
C GLY A 3 -7.00 -3.66 -16.55
N LEU A 4 -6.86 -2.70 -17.48
CA LEU A 4 -6.10 -1.47 -17.23
C LEU A 4 -6.79 -0.57 -16.23
N ILE A 5 -8.12 -0.43 -16.34
CA ILE A 5 -8.93 0.33 -15.39
C ILE A 5 -8.80 -0.29 -14.00
N GLU A 6 -8.89 -1.61 -13.89
CA GLU A 6 -8.80 -2.32 -12.63
C GLU A 6 -7.42 -2.15 -11.97
N ILE A 7 -6.32 -2.31 -12.73
CA ILE A 7 -4.97 -2.08 -12.21
C ILE A 7 -4.81 -0.63 -11.74
N ALA A 8 -5.31 0.34 -12.50
CA ALA A 8 -5.26 1.75 -12.12
C ALA A 8 -6.06 2.03 -10.83
N VAL A 9 -7.26 1.48 -10.71
CA VAL A 9 -8.10 1.62 -9.51
C VAL A 9 -7.43 0.97 -8.30
N VAL A 10 -6.87 -0.23 -8.45
CA VAL A 10 -6.14 -0.93 -7.38
C VAL A 10 -4.92 -0.13 -6.94
N LEU A 11 -4.15 0.42 -7.88
CA LEU A 11 -3.01 1.29 -7.58
C LEU A 11 -3.42 2.54 -6.80
N LEU A 12 -4.43 3.26 -7.27
CA LEU A 12 -4.91 4.48 -6.61
C LEU A 12 -5.51 4.18 -5.23
N PHE A 13 -6.17 3.03 -5.09
CA PHE A 13 -6.67 2.54 -3.81
C PHE A 13 -5.53 2.32 -2.81
N VAL A 14 -4.48 1.58 -3.21
CA VAL A 14 -3.30 1.35 -2.35
C VAL A 14 -2.66 2.69 -1.97
N ALA A 15 -2.48 3.60 -2.92
CA ALA A 15 -1.91 4.92 -2.66
C ALA A 15 -2.74 5.74 -1.67
N ARG A 16 -4.08 5.76 -1.84
CA ARG A 16 -4.98 6.49 -0.95
C ARG A 16 -5.00 5.90 0.45
N VAL A 17 -5.02 4.58 0.59
CA VAL A 17 -5.01 3.92 1.91
C VAL A 17 -3.67 4.16 2.62
N ALA A 18 -2.54 4.07 1.91
CA ALA A 18 -1.24 4.39 2.48
C ALA A 18 -1.17 5.85 2.97
N ARG A 19 -1.68 6.81 2.18
CA ARG A 19 -1.78 8.21 2.58
C ARG A 19 -2.73 8.40 3.77
N LEU A 20 -3.88 7.73 3.77
CA LEU A 20 -4.87 7.80 4.85
C LEU A 20 -4.25 7.39 6.19
N ILE A 21 -3.43 6.34 6.23
CA ILE A 21 -2.85 5.83 7.47
C ILE A 21 -1.65 6.68 7.95
N VAL A 22 -0.86 7.24 7.03
CA VAL A 22 0.40 7.92 7.38
C VAL A 22 0.26 9.42 7.56
N ALA A 23 -0.51 10.09 6.69
CA ALA A 23 -0.49 11.55 6.57
C ALA A 23 -1.83 12.20 6.93
N ASP A 24 -2.94 11.52 6.69
CA ASP A 24 -4.26 12.13 6.84
C ASP A 24 -4.58 12.45 8.32
N GLU A 25 -5.30 13.55 8.53
CA GLU A 25 -5.67 14.07 9.85
C GLU A 25 -6.66 13.13 10.56
N ILE A 26 -7.49 12.42 9.80
CA ILE A 26 -8.47 11.46 10.33
C ILE A 26 -7.77 10.39 11.18
N THR A 27 -6.58 9.96 10.78
CA THR A 27 -5.80 8.92 11.48
C THR A 27 -4.76 9.49 12.45
N ARG A 28 -4.72 10.80 12.68
CA ARG A 28 -3.76 11.42 13.61
C ARG A 28 -3.86 10.84 15.02
N ARG A 29 -5.07 10.81 15.59
CA ARG A 29 -5.31 10.28 16.95
C ARG A 29 -4.85 8.82 17.13
N PRO A 30 -5.24 7.86 16.27
CA PRO A 30 -4.76 6.49 16.40
C PRO A 30 -3.25 6.37 16.17
N ARG A 31 -2.68 7.13 15.22
CA ARG A 31 -1.22 7.16 14.97
C ARG A 31 -0.45 7.61 16.22
N GLU A 32 -0.83 8.73 16.83
CA GLU A 32 -0.23 9.19 18.08
C GLU A 32 -0.39 8.19 19.23
N ALA A 33 -1.56 7.56 19.35
CA ALA A 33 -1.80 6.56 20.38
C ALA A 33 -0.92 5.31 20.22
N ILE A 34 -0.62 4.92 18.98
CA ILE A 34 0.33 3.84 18.69
C ILE A 34 1.75 4.31 19.03
N VAL A 35 2.19 5.46 18.52
CA VAL A 35 3.55 5.99 18.76
C VAL A 35 3.84 6.13 20.25
N ARG A 36 2.89 6.63 21.06
CA ARG A 36 3.05 6.73 22.53
C ARG A 36 3.27 5.39 23.25
N ARG A 37 2.93 4.26 22.62
CA ARG A 37 3.15 2.91 23.16
C ARG A 37 4.46 2.28 22.69
N LEU A 38 5.10 2.86 21.67
CA LEU A 38 6.37 2.36 21.15
C LEU A 38 7.54 3.05 21.88
N PRO A 39 8.60 2.30 22.23
CA PRO A 39 9.85 2.89 22.72
C PRO A 39 10.42 3.87 21.69
N GLU A 40 11.07 4.94 22.17
CA GLU A 40 11.80 5.87 21.31
C GLU A 40 12.87 5.13 20.48
N GLY A 41 12.96 5.45 19.19
CA GLY A 41 13.90 4.80 18.27
C GLY A 41 13.50 3.42 17.75
N ASN A 42 12.28 2.93 18.03
CA ASN A 42 11.86 1.62 17.55
C ASN A 42 11.66 1.60 16.02
N ALA A 43 12.43 0.76 15.32
CA ALA A 43 12.34 0.54 13.88
C ALA A 43 10.92 0.13 13.41
N PHE A 44 10.11 -0.46 14.29
CA PHE A 44 8.74 -0.84 13.98
C PHE A 44 7.84 0.39 13.73
N ALA A 45 8.07 1.51 14.42
CA ALA A 45 7.37 2.76 14.15
C ALA A 45 7.65 3.25 12.73
N TYR A 46 8.90 3.13 12.27
CA TYR A 46 9.27 3.46 10.90
C TYR A 46 8.57 2.55 9.88
N LEU A 47 8.49 1.24 10.12
CA LEU A 47 7.82 0.32 9.20
C LEU A 47 6.30 0.56 9.07
N LEU A 48 5.66 1.00 10.17
CA LEU A 48 4.23 1.30 10.21
C LEU A 48 3.86 2.68 9.68
N PHE A 49 4.74 3.66 9.83
CA PHE A 49 4.42 5.06 9.49
C PHE A 49 5.28 5.62 8.35
N CYS A 50 6.26 4.90 7.83
CA CYS A 50 6.89 5.24 6.56
C CYS A 50 5.89 4.96 5.43
N ARG A 51 5.57 6.00 4.66
CA ARG A 51 4.61 5.93 3.54
C ARG A 51 4.99 4.87 2.50
N TRP A 52 6.29 4.67 2.26
CA TRP A 52 6.77 3.65 1.32
C TRP A 52 6.66 2.24 1.91
N CYS A 53 7.11 2.03 3.15
CA CYS A 53 7.02 0.72 3.81
C CYS A 53 5.56 0.28 4.01
N LEU A 54 4.71 1.19 4.45
CA LEU A 54 3.30 0.90 4.65
C LEU A 54 2.58 0.53 3.35
N SER A 55 2.98 1.11 2.22
CA SER A 55 2.40 0.73 0.93
C SER A 55 2.58 -0.75 0.60
N VAL A 56 3.68 -1.40 1.03
CA VAL A 56 3.88 -2.86 0.87
C VAL A 56 2.85 -3.62 1.71
N TRP A 57 2.67 -3.21 2.97
CA TRP A 57 1.72 -3.84 3.89
C TRP A 57 0.27 -3.72 3.43
N VAL A 58 -0.07 -2.65 2.70
CA VAL A 58 -1.38 -2.47 2.07
C VAL A 58 -1.47 -3.21 0.74
N ALA A 59 -0.43 -3.15 -0.09
CA ALA A 59 -0.42 -3.75 -1.42
C ALA A 59 -0.49 -5.27 -1.38
N ALA A 60 0.13 -5.93 -0.40
CA ALA A 60 0.12 -7.38 -0.27
C ALA A 60 -1.30 -7.99 -0.11
N PRO A 61 -2.12 -7.58 0.88
CA PRO A 61 -3.49 -8.09 1.01
C PRO A 61 -4.37 -7.65 -0.16
N VAL A 62 -4.16 -6.46 -0.71
CA VAL A 62 -4.92 -5.98 -1.88
C VAL A 62 -4.61 -6.81 -3.12
N ALA A 63 -3.34 -7.12 -3.38
CA ALA A 63 -2.92 -7.97 -4.49
C ALA A 63 -3.43 -9.42 -4.32
N ALA A 64 -3.44 -9.94 -3.09
CA ALA A 64 -4.04 -11.24 -2.79
C ALA A 64 -5.56 -11.24 -3.06
N GLY A 65 -6.27 -10.19 -2.61
CA GLY A 65 -7.70 -10.03 -2.87
C GLY A 65 -8.00 -9.91 -4.36
N TRP A 66 -7.22 -9.10 -5.07
CA TRP A 66 -7.29 -8.97 -6.52
C TRP A 66 -7.11 -10.32 -7.21
N TRP A 67 -6.08 -11.08 -6.84
CA TRP A 67 -5.83 -12.41 -7.42
C TRP A 67 -7.00 -13.40 -7.28
N HIS A 68 -7.72 -13.32 -6.15
CA HIS A 68 -8.86 -14.20 -5.85
C HIS A 68 -10.17 -13.74 -6.49
N LEU A 69 -10.39 -12.43 -6.62
CA LEU A 69 -11.67 -11.84 -7.00
C LEU A 69 -11.70 -11.32 -8.44
N SER A 70 -10.54 -11.16 -9.07
CA SER A 70 -10.41 -10.61 -10.41
C SER A 70 -10.46 -11.69 -11.49
N ASP A 71 -11.15 -11.36 -12.58
CA ASP A 71 -11.15 -12.13 -13.84
C ASP A 71 -10.01 -11.73 -14.78
N VAL A 72 -9.11 -10.83 -14.37
CA VAL A 72 -7.97 -10.41 -15.19
C VAL A 72 -7.07 -11.62 -15.46
N PRO A 73 -6.60 -11.82 -16.70
CA PRO A 73 -5.75 -12.94 -17.05
C PRO A 73 -4.52 -13.01 -16.14
N ARG A 74 -4.37 -14.18 -15.51
CA ARG A 74 -3.21 -14.53 -14.69
C ARG A 74 -2.04 -14.88 -15.59
N TRP A 75 -0.85 -14.43 -15.22
CA TRP A 75 0.30 -14.48 -16.12
C TRP A 75 0.98 -15.83 -15.94
N THR A 76 1.20 -16.22 -14.68
CA THR A 76 1.78 -17.53 -14.33
C THR A 76 0.73 -18.50 -13.78
N GLY A 77 -0.38 -17.99 -13.24
CA GLY A 77 -1.37 -18.80 -12.53
C GLY A 77 -0.91 -19.25 -11.14
N LEU A 78 0.30 -18.88 -10.71
CA LEU A 78 0.88 -19.21 -9.42
C LEU A 78 0.70 -18.02 -8.47
N TRP A 79 -0.19 -18.17 -7.48
CA TRP A 79 -0.50 -17.10 -6.53
C TRP A 79 0.74 -16.58 -5.79
N TRP A 80 1.69 -17.47 -5.47
CA TRP A 80 2.92 -17.13 -4.76
C TRP A 80 3.94 -16.35 -5.59
N VAL A 81 3.78 -16.28 -6.92
CA VAL A 81 4.58 -15.41 -7.80
C VAL A 81 3.83 -14.13 -8.09
N ASP A 82 2.57 -14.27 -8.51
CA ASP A 82 1.82 -13.15 -9.06
C ASP A 82 1.41 -12.16 -7.97
N VAL A 83 1.02 -12.63 -6.77
CA VAL A 83 0.68 -11.75 -5.63
C VAL A 83 1.88 -10.90 -5.18
N PRO A 84 3.05 -11.46 -4.82
CA PRO A 84 4.17 -10.62 -4.38
C PRO A 84 4.70 -9.71 -5.49
N THR A 85 4.73 -10.17 -6.74
CA THR A 85 5.18 -9.34 -7.87
C THR A 85 4.23 -8.16 -8.07
N ALA A 86 2.91 -8.38 -8.05
CA ALA A 86 1.92 -7.32 -8.12
C ALA A 86 1.99 -6.38 -6.91
N ALA A 87 2.13 -6.92 -5.70
CA ALA A 87 2.25 -6.11 -4.48
C ALA A 87 3.47 -5.18 -4.51
N LEU A 88 4.63 -5.69 -4.95
CA LEU A 88 5.85 -4.90 -5.10
C LEU A 88 5.73 -3.84 -6.19
N ALA A 89 5.10 -4.17 -7.33
CA ALA A 89 4.85 -3.21 -8.39
C ALA A 89 3.91 -2.07 -7.93
N LEU A 90 2.80 -2.41 -7.25
CA LEU A 90 1.87 -1.45 -6.67
C LEU A 90 2.53 -0.57 -5.61
N SER A 91 3.36 -1.15 -4.75
CA SER A 91 4.13 -0.41 -3.74
C SER A 91 5.15 0.54 -4.37
N HIS A 92 5.88 0.10 -5.40
CA HIS A 92 6.83 0.95 -6.11
C HIS A 92 6.13 2.13 -6.78
N ALA A 93 5.05 1.88 -7.51
CA ALA A 93 4.27 2.91 -8.18
C ALA A 93 3.62 3.87 -7.17
N THR A 94 3.09 3.35 -6.05
CA THR A 94 2.60 4.18 -4.94
C THR A 94 3.69 5.09 -4.38
N GLY A 95 4.91 4.56 -4.19
CA GLY A 95 6.07 5.33 -3.73
C GLY A 95 6.44 6.48 -4.68
N LEU A 96 6.30 6.28 -6.00
CA LEU A 96 6.52 7.32 -6.99
C LEU A 96 5.44 8.41 -6.92
N LEU A 97 4.16 8.02 -6.82
CA LEU A 97 3.03 8.96 -6.67
C LEU A 97 3.18 9.82 -5.42
N VAL A 98 3.56 9.17 -4.31
CA VAL A 98 3.84 9.77 -3.02
C VAL A 98 4.92 10.85 -3.11
N ARG A 99 6.02 10.59 -3.81
CA ARG A 99 7.10 11.57 -4.01
C ARG A 99 6.71 12.75 -4.90
N ALA A 100 5.67 12.59 -5.72
CA ALA A 100 5.16 13.65 -6.59
C ALA A 100 4.18 14.59 -5.88
N GLU A 101 3.65 14.22 -4.71
CA GLU A 101 2.83 15.11 -3.91
C GLU A 101 3.71 16.17 -3.23
N PRO A 102 3.39 17.47 -3.36
CA PRO A 102 4.11 18.51 -2.64
C PRO A 102 3.95 18.29 -1.13
N GLU A 103 5.07 18.37 -0.40
CA GLU A 103 5.03 18.44 1.06
C GLU A 103 4.47 19.82 1.44
N GLU A 104 3.18 19.86 1.82
CA GLU A 104 2.55 21.05 2.40
C GLU A 104 3.13 21.36 3.79
#